data_AF-A0A522MKL3-F1
#
_entry.id   AF-A0A522MKL3-F1
#
_cell.length_a   1.000
_cell.length_b   1.000
_cell.length_c   1.000
_cell.angle_alpha   90.00
_cell.angle_beta   90.00
_cell.angle_gamma   90.00
#
_symmetry.space_group_name_H-M   'P 1'
#
loop_
_entity.id
_entity.type
_entity.pdbx_description
1 polymer ?
#
loop_
_entity_poly.entity_id
_entity_poly.type
_entity_poly.pdbx_seq_one_letter_code
_entity_poly.pdbx_strand_id
1 'polypeptide(L)' 'MDGPQWDSLRAPARVLRTGRMSSNRTRFAFVEMQASSGPRSIFLFRHGDGSWRVFPPTEARPAMCCARVGHR' A
#
# COMPACT_ATOMS: atom_id res chain seq x y z
N MET A 1 -8.51 38.05 -6.11
CA MET A 1 -9.27 37.32 -5.07
C MET A 1 -9.79 36.07 -5.75
N ASP A 2 -8.92 35.07 -5.90
CA ASP A 2 -9.27 33.81 -6.54
C ASP A 2 -10.21 33.05 -5.59
N GLY A 3 -11.42 32.74 -6.07
CA GLY A 3 -12.44 32.00 -5.31
C GLY A 3 -11.96 30.59 -4.92
N PRO A 4 -12.70 29.87 -4.06
CA PRO A 4 -12.23 28.58 -3.57
C PRO A 4 -12.09 27.60 -4.74
N GLN A 5 -10.86 27.10 -4.91
CA GLN A 5 -10.45 26.18 -5.96
C GLN A 5 -11.03 24.77 -5.71
N TRP A 6 -12.34 24.61 -5.88
CA TRP A 6 -13.03 23.32 -5.71
C TRP A 6 -12.57 22.25 -6.72
N ASP A 7 -11.94 22.66 -7.84
CA ASP A 7 -11.38 21.78 -8.87
C ASP A 7 -10.10 21.04 -8.43
N SER A 8 -9.41 21.50 -7.38
CA SER A 8 -8.17 20.86 -6.90
C SER A 8 -8.38 19.53 -6.17
N LEU A 9 -9.62 19.14 -5.89
CA LEU A 9 -9.93 17.90 -5.16
C LEU A 9 -9.98 16.65 -6.06
N ARG A 10 -9.88 16.82 -7.38
CA ARG A 10 -10.11 15.74 -8.36
C ARG A 10 -8.93 15.43 -9.27
N ALA A 11 -7.72 15.82 -8.90
CA ALA A 11 -6.55 15.31 -9.62
C ALA A 11 -6.48 13.77 -9.46
N PRO A 12 -6.56 13.01 -10.56
CA PRO A 12 -6.50 11.55 -10.47
C PRO A 12 -5.13 11.12 -9.96
N ALA A 13 -5.11 10.18 -9.02
CA ALA A 13 -3.88 9.52 -8.62
C ALA A 13 -3.37 8.64 -9.78
N ARG A 14 -2.07 8.69 -10.04
CA ARG A 14 -1.38 7.89 -11.06
C ARG A 14 -0.54 6.82 -10.38
N VAL A 15 -0.60 5.59 -10.88
CA VAL A 15 0.29 4.52 -10.44
C VAL A 15 1.63 4.69 -11.16
N LEU A 16 2.68 4.94 -10.39
CA LEU A 16 4.04 5.13 -10.90
C LEU A 16 4.85 3.84 -10.89
N ARG A 17 4.61 2.97 -9.89
CA ARG A 17 5.30 1.69 -9.77
C ARG A 17 4.42 0.66 -9.08
N THR A 18 4.55 -0.59 -9.49
CA THR A 18 3.98 -1.74 -8.76
C THR A 18 5.05 -2.77 -8.48
N GLY A 19 4.90 -3.55 -7.42
CA GLY A 19 5.86 -4.61 -7.10
C GLY A 19 5.39 -5.54 -6.01
N ARG A 20 6.32 -6.34 -5.50
CA ARG A 20 6.11 -7.25 -4.36
C ARG A 20 7.25 -7.13 -3.36
N MET A 21 6.93 -7.14 -2.07
CA MET A 21 7.94 -7.30 -1.03
C MET A 21 8.53 -8.71 -1.06
N SER A 22 9.83 -8.83 -0.81
CA SER A 22 10.53 -10.13 -0.80
C SER A 22 10.14 -11.00 0.39
N SER A 23 9.95 -10.41 1.58
CA SER A 23 9.71 -11.16 2.83
C SER A 23 8.37 -11.87 2.87
N ASN A 24 7.29 -11.19 2.48
CA ASN A 24 5.91 -11.67 2.65
C ASN A 24 5.12 -11.70 1.33
N ARG A 25 5.80 -11.47 0.19
CA ARG A 25 5.18 -11.38 -1.15
C ARG A 25 4.03 -10.37 -1.26
N THR A 26 3.90 -9.43 -0.32
CA THR A 26 2.85 -8.39 -0.34
C THR A 26 2.97 -7.55 -1.60
N ARG A 27 1.85 -7.36 -2.32
CA ARG A 27 1.80 -6.45 -3.46
C ARG A 27 1.81 -5.01 -2.97
N PHE A 28 2.54 -4.13 -3.64
CA PHE A 28 2.49 -2.70 -3.37
C PHE A 28 2.30 -1.90 -4.67
N ALA A 29 1.75 -0.70 -4.54
CA ALA A 29 1.66 0.32 -5.57
C ALA A 29 2.21 1.64 -5.03
N PHE A 30 3.10 2.28 -5.78
CA PHE A 30 3.53 3.66 -5.56
C PHE A 30 2.64 4.56 -6.40
N VAL A 31 1.90 5.44 -5.75
CA VAL A 31 0.95 6.34 -6.40
C VAL A 31 1.35 7.79 -6.15
N GLU A 32 1.13 8.63 -7.15
CA GLU A 32 1.30 10.08 -7.05
C GLU A 32 -0.02 10.78 -7.37
N MET A 33 -0.33 11.83 -6.61
CA MET A 33 -1.47 12.70 -6.81
C MET A 33 -0.97 14.13 -6.93
N GLN A 34 -1.50 14.87 -7.92
CA GLN A 34 -1.27 16.30 -8.03
C GLN A 34 -2.15 17.05 -7.02
N ALA A 35 -1.61 18.02 -6.30
CA ALA A 35 -2.37 18.86 -5.39
C ALA A 35 -1.95 20.32 -5.52
N SER A 36 -2.78 21.25 -5.03
CA SER A 36 -2.53 22.69 -5.12
C SER A 36 -1.20 23.13 -4.50
N SER A 37 -0.73 22.40 -3.47
CA SER A 37 0.56 22.63 -2.82
C SER A 37 1.73 21.83 -3.42
N GLY A 38 1.55 21.18 -4.58
CA GLY A 38 2.53 20.30 -5.22
C GLY A 38 2.17 18.81 -5.15
N PRO A 39 2.92 17.95 -5.89
CA PRO A 39 2.65 16.52 -5.95
C PRO A 39 2.87 15.83 -4.60
N ARG A 40 2.00 14.87 -4.28
CA ARG A 40 2.10 13.99 -3.11
C ARG A 40 2.17 12.55 -3.57
N SER A 41 3.11 11.79 -3.01
CA SER A 41 3.27 10.38 -3.34
C SER A 41 3.17 9.49 -2.11
N ILE A 42 2.58 8.31 -2.25
CA ILE A 42 2.43 7.34 -1.16
C ILE A 42 2.53 5.91 -1.68
N PHE A 43 2.92 4.99 -0.79
CA PHE A 43 2.83 3.55 -1.03
C PHE A 43 1.51 3.02 -0.48
N LEU A 44 0.83 2.22 -1.30
CA LEU A 44 -0.29 1.40 -0.88
C LEU A 44 0.15 -0.06 -0.89
N PHE A 45 -0.21 -0.80 0.15
CA PHE A 45 0.07 -2.22 0.31
C PHE A 45 -1.22 -3.01 0.26
N ARG A 46 -1.22 -4.13 -0.46
CA ARG A 46 -2.38 -5.03 -0.52
C ARG A 46 -2.35 -6.01 0.65
N HIS A 47 -3.39 -5.98 1.47
CA HIS A 47 -3.56 -6.88 2.61
C HIS A 47 -4.23 -8.19 2.19
N GLY A 48 -4.16 -9.21 3.07
CA GLY A 48 -4.69 -10.55 2.80
C GLY A 48 -6.20 -10.58 2.55
N ASP A 49 -6.94 -9.62 3.11
CA ASP A 49 -8.36 -9.39 2.88
C ASP A 49 -8.68 -8.70 1.53
N GLY A 50 -7.65 -8.42 0.73
CA GLY A 50 -7.78 -7.81 -0.59
C GLY A 50 -7.82 -6.28 -0.58
N SER A 51 -7.89 -5.64 0.60
CA SER A 51 -7.89 -4.19 0.76
C SER A 51 -6.50 -3.58 0.51
N TRP A 52 -6.48 -2.27 0.25
CA TRP A 52 -5.25 -1.49 0.12
C TRP A 52 -5.12 -0.53 1.30
N ARG A 53 -3.95 -0.52 1.95
CA ARG A 53 -3.68 0.32 3.12
C ARG A 53 -2.29 0.96 3.03
N VAL A 54 -2.09 2.08 3.74
CA VAL A 54 -0.82 2.84 3.74
C VAL A 54 0.27 2.22 4.64
N PHE A 55 -0.12 1.32 5.54
CA PHE A 55 0.79 0.55 6.36
C PHE A 55 1.03 -0.84 5.75
N PRO A 56 2.25 -1.39 5.84
CA PRO A 56 2.52 -2.74 5.38
C PRO A 56 1.66 -3.74 6.17
N PRO A 57 1.23 -4.87 5.58
CA PRO A 57 0.63 -5.96 6.33
C PRO A 57 1.59 -6.36 7.43
N THR A 58 1.07 -6.51 8.65
CA THR A 58 1.84 -7.10 9.74
C THR A 58 2.32 -8.46 9.24
N GLU A 59 3.63 -8.67 9.19
CA GLU A 59 4.15 -10.01 8.93
C GLU A 59 3.46 -10.95 9.92
N ALA A 60 2.90 -12.05 9.44
CA ALA A 60 2.43 -13.10 10.33
C ALA A 60 3.64 -13.51 11.16
N ARG A 61 3.73 -12.97 12.39
CA ARG A 61 4.80 -13.33 13.32
C ARG A 61 4.73 -14.86 13.43
N PRO A 62 5.85 -15.58 13.41
CA PRO A 62 5.82 -17.01 13.65
C PRO A 62 5.09 -17.25 14.97
N ALA A 63 3.84 -17.67 14.88
CA ALA A 63 3.14 -18.26 16.00
C ALA A 63 3.79 -19.62 16.22
N MET A 64 3.91 -20.04 17.48
CA MET A 64 4.49 -21.33 17.83
C MET A 64 3.59 -22.43 17.23
N CYS A 65 3.86 -22.82 15.99
CA CYS A 65 3.16 -23.88 15.31
C CYS A 65 3.71 -25.18 15.89
N CYS A 66 2.85 -26.01 16.49
CA CYS A 66 3.20 -27.37 16.84
C CYS A 66 3.49 -28.11 15.54
N ALA A 67 4.76 -28.11 15.11
CA ALA A 67 5.21 -28.97 14.05
C ALA A 67 5.08 -30.39 14.57
N ARG A 68 4.15 -31.18 14.02
CA ARG A 68 4.16 -32.62 14.20
C ARG A 68 5.45 -33.11 13.57
N VAL A 69 6.42 -33.47 14.41
CA VAL A 69 7.61 -34.20 13.99
C VAL A 69 7.12 -35.53 13.45
N GLY A 70 7.04 -35.62 12.13
CA GLY A 70 6.89 -36.90 11.44
C GLY A 70 8.21 -37.65 11.61
N HIS A 71 8.18 -38.71 12.42
CA HIS A 71 9.26 -39.68 12.45
C HIS A 71 9.36 -40.34 11.06
N ARG A 72 10.55 -40.27 10.47
CA ARG A 72 10.94 -41.12 9.33
C ARG A 72 11.71 -42.31 9.89
#